data_AF-A0A813ASK7-F1
#
_entry.id   AF-A0A813ASK7-F1
#
_cell.length_a   1.000
_cell.length_b   1.000
_cell.length_c   1.000
_cell.angle_alpha   90.00
_cell.angle_beta   90.00
_cell.angle_gamma   90.00
#
_symmetry.space_group_name_H-M   'P 1'
#
loop_
_entity.id
_entity.type
_entity.pdbx_description
1 polymer ?
#
loop_
_entity_poly.entity_id
_entity_poly.type
_entity_poly.pdbx_seq_one_letter_code
_entity_poly.pdbx_strand_id
1 'polypeptide(L)'
;MTEYTWPAALVTAPGPFCQSCGDVRVAAPPCIFAIGPNAPSFPAPWSQEALSPPLPPPGLETPEAHGPTAPKLRFGTGSFGHPHFCNRPCVHIAKGHVCPRGMACAYCHFPHRPIPKPDWQLRQSLLEASDQELLVTFLPVISKKAEKEGLTPRVDGLIELLKAEVRGAQCKPIPMGRFRPMRMSFVHLVESSMRRLPPHIRAEVNRLKWELPPPVVTYGGAGPSLLL
;
A
#
# COMPACT_ATOMS: atom_id res chain seq x y z
N MET A 1 13.89 -46.49 21.48
CA MET A 1 13.64 -46.09 22.88
C MET A 1 14.82 -45.27 23.33
N THR A 2 14.71 -43.95 23.23
CA THR A 2 15.64 -42.99 23.83
C THR A 2 14.81 -41.76 24.14
N GLU A 3 14.40 -41.69 25.41
CA GLU A 3 13.59 -40.63 25.98
C GLU A 3 14.46 -39.39 26.20
N TYR A 4 14.02 -38.23 25.70
CA TYR A 4 14.63 -36.94 26.02
C TYR A 4 13.74 -36.25 27.05
N THR A 5 14.21 -36.27 28.30
CA THR A 5 13.65 -35.59 29.47
C THR A 5 14.11 -34.13 29.49
N TRP A 6 13.15 -33.20 29.57
CA TRP A 6 13.40 -31.77 29.80
C TRP A 6 13.24 -31.45 31.30
N PRO A 7 14.16 -30.70 31.94
CA PRO A 7 13.94 -30.24 33.31
C PRO A 7 13.03 -29.01 33.35
N ALA A 8 12.15 -29.03 34.34
CA ALA A 8 11.21 -27.97 34.67
C ALA A 8 11.87 -26.79 35.40
N ALA A 9 11.33 -25.60 35.09
CA ALA A 9 11.14 -24.40 35.93
C ALA A 9 12.27 -23.90 36.84
N LEU A 10 12.67 -22.64 36.60
CA LEU A 10 13.03 -21.72 37.67
C LEU A 10 12.27 -20.41 37.50
N VAL A 11 11.33 -20.23 38.43
CA VAL A 11 10.59 -19.00 38.73
C VAL A 11 11.56 -18.02 39.37
N THR A 12 11.57 -16.76 38.94
CA THR A 12 12.15 -15.67 39.73
C THR A 12 11.22 -14.46 39.68
N ALA A 13 10.90 -13.98 40.89
CA ALA A 13 9.94 -12.94 41.22
C ALA A 13 10.58 -11.52 41.12
N PRO A 14 9.82 -10.43 41.32
CA PRO A 14 10.04 -9.12 40.71
C PRO A 14 10.90 -8.14 41.55
N GLY A 15 11.56 -7.21 40.86
CA GLY A 15 12.24 -6.03 41.41
C GLY A 15 11.50 -4.72 41.09
N PRO A 16 11.86 -3.60 41.75
CA PRO A 16 10.87 -2.73 42.39
C PRO A 16 10.39 -1.52 41.58
N PHE A 17 9.08 -1.29 41.69
CA PHE A 17 8.41 -0.06 42.13
C PHE A 17 9.23 1.25 42.11
N CYS A 18 8.87 2.15 41.19
CA CYS A 18 9.13 3.58 41.34
C CYS A 18 7.82 4.34 41.03
N GLN A 19 7.26 4.96 42.07
CA GLN A 19 6.16 5.91 41.98
C GLN A 19 6.71 7.26 41.49
N SER A 20 6.06 7.90 40.52
CA SER A 20 5.63 9.30 40.65
C SER A 20 4.68 9.70 39.52
N CYS A 21 3.42 9.87 39.94
CA CYS A 21 2.43 10.89 39.58
C CYS A 21 2.58 11.68 38.27
N GLY A 22 1.49 11.69 37.50
CA GLY A 22 1.25 12.70 36.47
C GLY A 22 0.10 12.38 35.50
N ASP A 23 -1.09 12.05 36.01
CA ASP A 23 -2.32 12.00 35.23
C ASP A 23 -2.61 13.38 34.62
N VAL A 24 -2.34 13.56 33.32
CA VAL A 24 -2.99 14.60 32.51
C VAL A 24 -3.98 13.93 31.59
N ARG A 25 -5.20 13.79 32.10
CA ARG A 25 -6.40 13.58 31.28
C ARG A 25 -6.60 14.81 30.41
N VAL A 26 -6.25 14.73 29.13
CA VAL A 26 -6.67 15.73 28.15
C VAL A 26 -8.16 15.55 27.92
N ALA A 27 -8.96 16.35 28.64
CA ALA A 27 -10.38 16.48 28.41
C ALA A 27 -10.60 17.18 27.06
N ALA A 28 -11.46 16.58 26.23
CA ALA A 28 -11.98 17.21 25.03
C ALA A 28 -12.74 18.49 25.38
N PRO A 29 -12.54 19.62 24.68
CA PRO A 29 -13.36 20.80 24.91
C PRO A 29 -14.76 20.60 24.31
N PRO A 30 -15.82 21.05 25.02
CA PRO A 30 -17.19 20.95 24.54
C PRO A 30 -17.46 21.91 23.38
N CYS A 31 -18.17 21.42 22.37
CA CYS A 31 -18.82 22.26 21.36
C CYS A 31 -19.90 23.10 22.05
N ILE A 32 -19.67 24.40 22.20
CA ILE A 32 -20.71 25.35 22.60
C ILE A 32 -20.69 26.53 21.61
N PHE A 33 -21.78 26.64 20.86
CA PHE A 33 -22.16 27.85 20.14
C PHE A 33 -22.44 28.97 21.15
N ALA A 34 -21.68 30.06 21.08
CA ALA A 34 -22.04 31.32 21.72
C ALA A 34 -21.83 32.44 20.70
N ILE A 35 -22.95 32.90 20.13
CA ILE A 35 -23.03 34.11 19.30
C ILE A 35 -23.14 35.28 20.28
N GLY A 36 -22.08 36.09 20.36
CA GLY A 36 -22.07 37.35 21.13
C GLY A 36 -21.85 38.54 20.19
N PRO A 37 -22.62 39.64 20.29
CA PRO A 37 -22.56 40.76 19.36
C PRO A 37 -21.53 41.79 19.86
N ASN A 38 -20.25 41.45 19.84
CA ASN A 38 -19.15 42.43 19.87
C ASN A 38 -17.82 41.70 19.71
N ALA A 39 -17.43 41.46 18.46
CA ALA A 39 -16.09 40.99 18.11
C ALA A 39 -15.43 42.08 17.24
N PRO A 40 -14.23 42.58 17.60
CA PRO A 40 -13.47 43.43 16.71
C PRO A 40 -13.08 42.62 15.47
N SER A 41 -13.43 43.16 14.30
CA SER A 41 -13.09 42.61 13.00
C SER A 41 -11.57 42.61 12.80
N PHE A 42 -10.96 41.43 12.93
CA PHE A 42 -9.60 41.20 12.44
C PHE A 42 -9.64 41.20 10.90
N PRO A 43 -8.85 42.03 10.20
CA PRO A 43 -8.72 41.93 8.76
C PRO A 43 -8.01 40.62 8.40
N ALA A 44 -8.56 39.89 7.44
CA ALA A 44 -7.98 38.67 6.92
C ALA A 44 -6.60 38.96 6.29
N PRO A 45 -5.54 38.18 6.58
CA PRO A 45 -4.25 38.35 5.92
C PRO A 45 -4.24 37.52 4.64
N TRP A 46 -4.96 37.99 3.62
CA TRP A 46 -4.75 37.51 2.24
C TRP A 46 -4.95 38.66 1.26
N SER A 47 -4.14 39.70 1.42
CA SER A 47 -3.80 40.60 0.32
C SER A 47 -2.30 40.54 0.12
N GLN A 48 -1.88 39.57 -0.68
CA GLN A 48 -0.70 39.78 -1.50
C GLN A 48 -1.16 39.63 -2.94
N GLU A 49 -1.38 40.79 -3.56
CA GLU A 49 -1.24 41.02 -4.97
C GLU A 49 -0.31 39.99 -5.59
N ALA A 50 -0.84 39.21 -6.52
CA ALA A 50 -0.05 38.48 -7.48
C ALA A 50 0.76 39.51 -8.27
N LEU A 51 2.03 39.71 -7.89
CA LEU A 51 3.03 40.30 -8.76
C LEU A 51 3.20 39.33 -9.94
N SER A 52 2.48 39.61 -11.02
CA SER A 52 2.75 39.02 -12.33
C SER A 52 4.26 39.14 -12.61
N PRO A 53 4.94 38.06 -13.05
CA PRO A 53 6.30 38.21 -13.52
C PRO A 53 6.32 39.21 -14.70
N PRO A 54 7.34 40.09 -14.79
CA PRO A 54 7.41 41.07 -15.85
C PRO A 54 7.41 40.38 -17.22
N LEU A 55 6.61 40.93 -18.15
CA LEU A 55 6.63 40.54 -19.55
C LEU A 55 8.06 40.64 -20.09
N PRO A 56 8.58 39.62 -20.80
CA PRO A 56 9.87 39.74 -21.45
C PRO A 56 9.84 40.85 -22.52
N PRO A 57 10.96 41.54 -22.77
CA PRO A 57 11.03 42.61 -23.74
C PRO A 57 10.68 42.11 -25.16
N PRO A 58 10.01 42.93 -25.99
CA PRO A 58 9.69 42.57 -27.35
C PRO A 58 10.98 42.52 -28.19
N GLY A 59 11.24 41.37 -28.84
CA GLY A 59 12.31 41.28 -29.86
C GLY A 59 13.29 40.11 -29.79
N LEU A 60 13.03 39.04 -29.03
CA LEU A 60 13.76 37.78 -29.17
C LEU A 60 12.78 36.62 -29.34
N GLU A 61 12.23 36.53 -30.54
CA GLU A 61 11.52 35.33 -31.01
C GLU A 61 12.56 34.24 -31.25
N THR A 62 12.92 33.52 -30.19
CA THR A 62 13.49 32.18 -30.37
C THR A 62 12.43 31.35 -31.09
N PRO A 63 12.73 30.69 -32.23
CA PRO A 63 11.77 29.81 -32.86
C PRO A 63 11.32 28.77 -31.84
N GLU A 64 10.04 28.79 -31.48
CA GLU A 64 9.43 27.73 -30.70
C GLU A 64 9.59 26.45 -31.50
N ALA A 65 10.65 25.71 -31.20
CA ALA A 65 10.79 24.33 -31.57
C ALA A 65 9.60 23.60 -30.96
N HIS A 66 8.54 23.45 -31.76
CA HIS A 66 7.50 22.46 -31.57
C HIS A 66 8.17 21.10 -31.70
N GLY A 67 8.97 20.73 -30.71
CA GLY A 67 9.38 19.35 -30.51
C GLY A 67 8.11 18.51 -30.42
N PRO A 68 8.10 17.29 -30.99
CA PRO A 68 6.97 16.40 -30.85
C PRO A 68 6.66 16.33 -29.35
N THR A 69 5.47 16.81 -28.98
CA THR A 69 4.98 16.79 -27.61
C THR A 69 4.90 15.34 -27.20
N ALA A 70 6.00 14.84 -26.61
CA ALA A 70 6.05 13.52 -26.02
C ALA A 70 4.79 13.40 -25.16
N PRO A 71 3.93 12.39 -25.39
CA PRO A 71 2.70 12.27 -24.64
C PRO A 71 3.08 12.21 -23.17
N LYS A 72 2.82 13.30 -22.44
CA LYS A 72 3.18 13.42 -21.03
C LYS A 72 2.46 12.31 -20.30
N LEU A 73 3.20 11.25 -20.00
CA LEU A 73 2.74 10.06 -19.30
C LEU A 73 2.11 10.51 -17.97
N ARG A 74 0.78 10.45 -17.85
CA ARG A 74 0.06 10.93 -16.64
C ARG A 74 -0.21 9.79 -15.66
N PHE A 75 0.78 8.96 -15.38
CA PHE A 75 0.65 7.96 -14.32
C PHE A 75 0.96 8.58 -12.96
N GLY A 76 0.21 8.18 -11.94
CA GLY A 76 0.47 8.59 -10.56
C GLY A 76 1.68 7.87 -9.96
N THR A 77 2.29 8.43 -8.91
CA THR A 77 3.33 7.76 -8.09
C THR A 77 2.89 6.40 -7.54
N GLY A 78 1.59 6.16 -7.40
CA GLY A 78 1.06 4.83 -7.07
C GLY A 78 1.25 3.75 -8.14
N SER A 79 1.68 4.14 -9.34
CA SER A 79 1.84 3.22 -10.48
C SER A 79 3.18 2.50 -10.52
N PHE A 80 4.16 2.97 -9.73
CA PHE A 80 5.45 2.30 -9.61
C PHE A 80 5.26 0.87 -9.08
N GLY A 81 5.92 -0.07 -9.73
CA GLY A 81 5.79 -1.49 -9.46
C GLY A 81 4.68 -2.22 -10.23
N HIS A 82 3.94 -1.55 -11.12
CA HIS A 82 2.90 -2.22 -11.93
C HIS A 82 3.55 -3.32 -12.81
N PRO A 83 2.90 -4.50 -12.99
CA PRO A 83 1.56 -4.88 -12.51
C PRO A 83 1.53 -5.61 -11.15
N HIS A 84 2.69 -6.00 -10.60
CA HIS A 84 2.75 -6.93 -9.48
C HIS A 84 2.83 -6.23 -8.10
N PHE A 85 3.46 -5.05 -8.05
CA PHE A 85 3.80 -4.28 -6.84
C PHE A 85 3.23 -2.85 -6.80
N CYS A 86 2.40 -2.48 -7.78
CA CYS A 86 1.76 -1.16 -7.75
C CYS A 86 0.74 -1.04 -6.62
N ASN A 87 0.45 0.20 -6.23
CA ASN A 87 -0.61 0.50 -5.28
C ASN A 87 -1.98 0.14 -5.87
N ARG A 88 -3.00 0.12 -5.01
CA ARG A 88 -4.40 -0.06 -5.41
C ARG A 88 -4.78 0.84 -6.61
N PRO A 89 -5.61 0.35 -7.56
CA PRO A 89 -6.07 1.15 -8.69
C PRO A 89 -6.77 2.44 -8.25
N CYS A 90 -6.50 3.53 -8.98
CA CYS A 90 -7.16 4.81 -8.80
C CYS A 90 -8.64 4.70 -9.17
N VAL A 91 -9.53 5.11 -8.26
CA VAL A 91 -10.98 5.01 -8.47
C VAL A 91 -11.47 5.86 -9.65
N HIS A 92 -10.83 7.01 -9.92
CA HIS A 92 -11.18 7.86 -11.06
C HIS A 92 -10.81 7.17 -12.38
N ILE A 93 -9.57 6.71 -12.50
CA ILE A 93 -9.11 6.01 -13.70
C ILE A 93 -9.87 4.70 -13.92
N ALA A 94 -10.13 3.93 -12.85
CA ALA A 94 -10.91 2.70 -12.93
C ALA A 94 -12.36 2.92 -13.41
N LYS A 95 -12.92 4.12 -13.22
CA LYS A 95 -14.22 4.53 -13.74
C LYS A 95 -14.15 5.16 -15.15
N GLY A 96 -12.96 5.29 -15.73
CA GLY A 96 -12.74 5.97 -17.02
C GLY A 96 -12.68 7.49 -16.92
N HIS A 97 -12.52 8.05 -15.72
CA HIS A 97 -12.45 9.50 -15.50
C HIS A 97 -11.00 9.98 -15.38
N VAL A 98 -10.77 11.28 -15.60
CA VAL A 98 -9.49 11.92 -15.32
C VAL A 98 -9.26 12.02 -13.81
N CYS A 99 -8.06 11.65 -13.35
CA CYS A 99 -7.69 11.81 -11.94
C CYS A 99 -7.28 13.27 -11.65
N PRO A 100 -7.90 13.95 -10.67
CA PRO A 100 -7.58 15.35 -10.35
C PRO A 100 -6.18 15.52 -9.75
N ARG A 101 -5.62 14.47 -9.15
CA ARG A 101 -4.26 14.49 -8.57
C ARG A 101 -3.14 14.30 -9.59
N GLY A 102 -3.47 13.94 -10.83
CA GLY A 102 -2.49 13.72 -11.89
C GLY A 102 -1.33 12.81 -11.45
N MET A 103 -0.10 13.28 -11.66
CA MET A 103 1.13 12.52 -11.33
C MET A 103 1.36 12.37 -9.82
N ALA A 104 0.79 13.25 -8.98
CA ALA A 104 0.90 13.15 -7.52
C ALA A 104 -0.07 12.10 -6.93
N CYS A 105 -0.84 11.39 -7.76
CA CYS A 105 -1.76 10.38 -7.27
C CYS A 105 -1.02 9.16 -6.69
N ALA A 106 -1.25 8.88 -5.41
CA ALA A 106 -0.71 7.70 -4.72
C ALA A 106 -1.35 6.36 -5.16
N TYR A 107 -2.28 6.37 -6.11
CA TYR A 107 -2.94 5.17 -6.64
C TYR A 107 -2.49 4.86 -8.07
N CYS A 108 -2.59 3.60 -8.47
CA CYS A 108 -2.14 3.18 -9.78
C CYS A 108 -3.11 3.66 -10.89
N HIS A 109 -2.56 4.21 -11.97
CA HIS A 109 -3.30 4.72 -13.12
C HIS A 109 -3.36 3.73 -14.30
N PHE A 110 -2.79 2.53 -14.15
CA PHE A 110 -2.87 1.51 -15.19
C PHE A 110 -4.19 0.72 -15.11
N PRO A 111 -4.61 0.06 -16.20
CA PRO A 111 -5.76 -0.85 -16.16
C PRO A 111 -5.54 -2.00 -15.17
N HIS A 112 -6.55 -2.28 -14.34
CA HIS A 112 -6.55 -3.42 -13.42
C HIS A 112 -7.76 -4.29 -13.67
N ARG A 113 -7.57 -5.61 -13.53
CA ARG A 113 -8.69 -6.54 -13.53
C ARG A 113 -9.50 -6.37 -12.24
N PRO A 114 -10.84 -6.49 -12.29
CA PRO A 114 -11.65 -6.50 -11.07
C PRO A 114 -11.16 -7.60 -10.12
N ILE A 115 -10.85 -7.21 -8.90
CA ILE A 115 -10.47 -8.12 -7.83
C ILE A 115 -11.74 -8.88 -7.41
N PRO A 116 -11.73 -10.22 -7.37
CA PRO A 116 -12.87 -10.97 -6.86
C PRO A 116 -13.16 -10.50 -5.43
N LYS A 117 -14.42 -10.40 -5.06
CA LYS A 117 -14.81 -10.07 -3.69
C LYS A 117 -15.13 -11.37 -2.96
N PRO A 118 -14.61 -11.59 -1.75
CA PRO A 118 -15.09 -12.68 -0.92
C PRO A 118 -16.58 -12.47 -0.63
N ASP A 119 -17.32 -13.56 -0.54
CA ASP A 119 -18.68 -13.53 -0.03
C ASP A 119 -18.69 -13.13 1.46
N TRP A 120 -19.89 -12.95 2.01
CA TRP A 120 -20.05 -12.53 3.40
C TRP A 120 -19.38 -13.50 4.39
N GLN A 121 -19.58 -14.81 4.21
CA GLN A 121 -19.08 -15.84 5.13
C GLN A 121 -17.55 -15.88 5.13
N LEU A 122 -16.92 -15.98 3.95
CA LEU A 122 -15.47 -15.97 3.82
C LEU A 122 -14.88 -14.65 4.31
N ARG A 123 -15.53 -13.52 4.03
CA ARG A 123 -15.08 -12.23 4.53
C ARG A 123 -15.03 -12.23 6.05
N GLN A 124 -16.07 -12.74 6.71
CA GLN A 124 -16.11 -12.82 8.16
C GLN A 124 -14.98 -13.71 8.69
N SER A 125 -14.78 -14.90 8.11
CA SER A 125 -13.67 -15.78 8.48
C SER A 125 -12.29 -15.12 8.32
N LEU A 126 -12.06 -14.40 7.20
CA LEU A 126 -10.82 -13.66 6.98
C LEU A 126 -10.65 -12.50 7.99
N LEU A 127 -11.74 -11.87 8.41
CA LEU A 127 -11.74 -10.79 9.40
C LEU A 127 -11.57 -11.27 10.84
N GLU A 128 -11.84 -12.53 11.14
CA GLU A 128 -11.66 -13.14 12.47
C GLU A 128 -10.33 -13.88 12.60
N ALA A 129 -9.76 -14.32 11.47
CA ALA A 129 -8.51 -15.08 11.45
C ALA A 129 -7.31 -14.34 12.05
N SER A 130 -6.46 -15.08 12.74
CA SER A 130 -5.15 -14.62 13.18
C SER A 130 -4.20 -14.39 11.99
N ASP A 131 -3.12 -13.63 12.22
CA ASP A 131 -2.08 -13.44 11.20
C ASP A 131 -1.44 -14.77 10.78
N GLN A 132 -1.36 -15.76 11.69
CA GLN A 132 -0.82 -17.07 11.36
C GLN A 132 -1.75 -17.87 10.43
N GLU A 133 -3.06 -17.84 10.70
CA GLU A 133 -4.06 -18.47 9.82
C GLU A 133 -4.07 -17.80 8.43
N LEU A 134 -4.01 -16.47 8.37
CA LEU A 134 -3.89 -15.76 7.09
C LEU A 134 -2.60 -16.14 6.36
N LEU A 135 -1.47 -16.19 7.08
CA LEU A 135 -0.17 -16.49 6.49
C LEU A 135 -0.15 -17.91 5.89
N VAL A 136 -0.52 -18.94 6.65
CA VAL A 136 -0.57 -20.33 6.12
C VAL A 136 -1.60 -20.49 4.99
N THR A 137 -2.61 -19.62 4.95
CA THR A 137 -3.63 -19.63 3.90
C THR A 137 -3.13 -18.99 2.60
N PHE A 138 -2.46 -17.84 2.68
CA PHE A 138 -2.06 -17.07 1.49
C PHE A 138 -0.67 -17.45 0.98
N LEU A 139 0.25 -17.93 1.83
CA LEU A 139 1.62 -18.28 1.45
C LEU A 139 1.71 -19.29 0.28
N PRO A 140 0.91 -20.37 0.21
CA PRO A 140 0.92 -21.27 -0.95
C PRO A 140 0.44 -20.58 -2.23
N VAL A 141 -0.52 -19.64 -2.10
CA VAL A 141 -1.05 -18.88 -3.25
C VAL A 141 -0.01 -17.88 -3.75
N ILE A 142 0.70 -17.20 -2.84
CA ILE A 142 1.80 -16.28 -3.15
C ILE A 142 2.89 -17.02 -3.91
N SER A 143 3.36 -18.15 -3.38
CA SER A 143 4.41 -18.96 -4.00
C SER A 143 4.01 -19.43 -5.39
N LYS A 144 2.81 -20.00 -5.53
CA LYS A 144 2.28 -20.44 -6.82
C LYS A 144 2.09 -19.31 -7.82
N LYS A 145 1.75 -18.10 -7.35
CA LYS A 145 1.66 -16.92 -8.23
C LYS A 145 3.04 -16.48 -8.71
N ALA A 146 4.04 -16.49 -7.82
CA ALA A 146 5.42 -16.17 -8.20
C ALA A 146 5.92 -17.09 -9.32
N GLU A 147 5.71 -18.41 -9.16
CA GLU A 147 6.08 -19.40 -10.17
C GLU A 147 5.34 -19.16 -11.49
N LYS A 148 4.01 -19.00 -11.42
CA LYS A 148 3.17 -18.84 -12.61
C LYS A 148 3.49 -17.56 -13.40
N GLU A 149 3.89 -16.50 -12.72
CA GLU A 149 4.21 -15.21 -13.32
C GLU A 149 5.71 -15.02 -13.58
N GLY A 150 6.54 -16.04 -13.33
CA GLY A 150 7.99 -15.98 -13.54
C GLY A 150 8.73 -15.03 -12.57
N LEU A 151 8.10 -14.69 -11.44
CA LEU A 151 8.64 -13.74 -10.46
C LEU A 151 9.59 -14.39 -9.45
N THR A 152 9.64 -15.72 -9.36
CA THR A 152 10.39 -16.46 -8.33
C THR A 152 11.82 -15.94 -8.11
N PRO A 153 12.68 -15.76 -9.13
CA PRO A 153 14.06 -15.30 -8.92
C PRO A 153 14.15 -13.94 -8.23
N ARG A 154 13.10 -13.13 -8.40
CA ARG A 154 13.04 -11.77 -7.86
C ARG A 154 12.45 -11.73 -6.45
N VAL A 155 11.47 -12.59 -6.16
CA VAL A 155 10.69 -12.54 -4.92
C VAL A 155 11.03 -13.66 -3.93
N ASP A 156 12.03 -14.49 -4.24
CA ASP A 156 12.45 -15.62 -3.41
C ASP A 156 12.77 -15.17 -1.97
N GLY A 157 13.59 -14.13 -1.82
CA GLY A 157 13.89 -13.54 -0.51
C GLY A 157 12.64 -13.10 0.26
N LEU A 158 11.64 -12.52 -0.42
CA LEU A 158 10.36 -12.14 0.21
C LEU A 158 9.55 -13.37 0.64
N ILE A 159 9.54 -14.43 -0.16
CA ILE A 159 8.85 -15.69 0.18
C ILE A 159 9.51 -16.34 1.39
N GLU A 160 10.85 -16.36 1.46
CA GLU A 160 11.59 -16.88 2.61
C GLU A 160 11.32 -16.08 3.89
N LEU A 161 11.27 -14.75 3.80
CA LEU A 161 10.87 -13.91 4.94
C LEU A 161 9.45 -14.23 5.43
N LEU A 162 8.50 -14.45 4.51
CA LEU A 162 7.13 -14.84 4.87
C LEU A 162 7.08 -16.24 5.48
N LYS A 163 7.87 -17.21 4.98
CA LYS A 163 7.98 -18.55 5.56
C LYS A 163 8.54 -18.51 6.98
N ALA A 164 9.54 -17.68 7.23
CA ALA A 164 10.17 -17.53 8.54
C ALA A 164 9.20 -16.96 9.61
N GLU A 165 8.15 -16.24 9.21
CA GLU A 165 7.12 -15.73 10.12
C GLU A 165 6.07 -16.78 10.55
N VAL A 166 6.06 -17.96 9.93
CA VAL A 166 5.14 -19.05 10.30
C VAL A 166 5.57 -19.63 11.65
N ARG A 167 4.73 -19.44 12.68
CA ARG A 167 4.95 -19.90 14.05
C ARG A 167 3.97 -21.01 14.40
N GLY A 168 4.52 -22.20 14.67
CA GLY A 168 3.79 -23.33 15.25
C GLY A 168 3.07 -24.23 14.25
N ALA A 169 2.95 -25.52 14.60
CA ALA A 169 2.39 -26.56 13.73
C ALA A 169 0.85 -26.63 13.69
N GLN A 170 0.14 -25.74 14.41
CA GLN A 170 -1.30 -25.90 14.69
C GLN A 170 -2.23 -24.94 13.92
N CYS A 171 -1.70 -24.01 13.13
CA CYS A 171 -2.53 -23.09 12.35
C CYS A 171 -3.12 -23.78 11.13
N LYS A 172 -4.45 -23.78 11.03
CA LYS A 172 -5.18 -24.37 9.91
C LYS A 172 -5.50 -23.31 8.87
N PRO A 173 -5.39 -23.62 7.56
CA PRO A 173 -5.74 -22.67 6.52
C PRO A 173 -7.25 -22.44 6.46
N ILE A 174 -7.64 -21.22 6.09
CA ILE A 174 -9.03 -20.80 5.94
C ILE A 174 -9.59 -21.37 4.63
N PRO A 175 -10.75 -22.05 4.65
CA PRO A 175 -11.37 -22.58 3.44
C PRO A 175 -11.79 -21.44 2.48
N MET A 176 -11.14 -21.36 1.31
CA MET A 176 -11.39 -20.30 0.32
C MET A 176 -12.67 -20.50 -0.51
N GLY A 177 -13.27 -21.70 -0.50
CA GLY A 177 -14.49 -22.00 -1.25
C GLY A 177 -14.41 -21.62 -2.74
N ARG A 178 -15.33 -20.75 -3.19
CA ARG A 178 -15.38 -20.25 -4.58
C ARG A 178 -14.49 -19.04 -4.84
N PHE A 179 -13.90 -18.46 -3.81
CA PHE A 179 -12.98 -17.34 -3.95
C PHE A 179 -11.70 -17.79 -4.67
N ARG A 180 -11.12 -16.89 -5.47
CA ARG A 180 -9.94 -17.16 -6.30
C ARG A 180 -8.88 -16.09 -6.05
N PRO A 181 -8.13 -16.19 -4.94
CA PRO A 181 -7.15 -15.17 -4.54
C PRO A 181 -6.07 -14.96 -5.61
N MET A 182 -5.76 -15.99 -6.42
CA MET A 182 -4.83 -15.92 -7.55
C MET A 182 -5.10 -14.77 -8.55
N ARG A 183 -6.33 -14.25 -8.61
CA ARG A 183 -6.71 -13.11 -9.45
C ARG A 183 -6.29 -11.73 -8.91
N MET A 184 -5.85 -11.66 -7.66
CA MET A 184 -5.30 -10.46 -7.04
C MET A 184 -3.90 -10.16 -7.61
N SER A 185 -3.39 -8.94 -7.42
CA SER A 185 -1.98 -8.64 -7.68
C SER A 185 -1.08 -9.36 -6.65
N PHE A 186 0.20 -9.51 -6.99
CA PHE A 186 1.15 -10.19 -6.11
C PHE A 186 1.26 -9.47 -4.75
N VAL A 187 1.46 -8.16 -4.74
CA VAL A 187 1.52 -7.35 -3.52
C VAL A 187 0.25 -7.44 -2.70
N HIS A 188 -0.93 -7.51 -3.33
CA HIS A 188 -2.17 -7.59 -2.58
C HIS A 188 -2.34 -8.95 -1.89
N LEU A 189 -1.79 -10.03 -2.43
CA LEU A 189 -1.72 -11.31 -1.72
C LEU A 189 -0.81 -11.22 -0.49
N VAL A 190 0.37 -10.62 -0.64
CA VAL A 190 1.32 -10.41 0.46
C VAL A 190 0.70 -9.54 1.55
N GLU A 191 0.09 -8.40 1.20
CA GLU A 191 -0.61 -7.54 2.16
C GLU A 191 -1.82 -8.21 2.83
N SER A 192 -2.39 -9.25 2.22
CA SER A 192 -3.50 -10.02 2.80
C SER A 192 -3.04 -11.16 3.69
N SER A 193 -1.76 -11.51 3.70
CA SER A 193 -1.25 -12.64 4.50
C SER A 193 -1.11 -12.31 5.98
N MET A 194 -1.09 -11.03 6.35
CA MET A 194 -1.02 -10.56 7.74
C MET A 194 -1.67 -9.17 7.85
N ARG A 195 -2.35 -8.87 8.96
CA ARG A 195 -2.95 -7.54 9.20
C ARG A 195 -1.91 -6.45 9.32
N ARG A 196 -0.78 -6.78 9.95
CA ARG A 196 0.37 -5.90 10.08
C ARG A 196 1.62 -6.64 9.65
N LEU A 197 2.01 -6.44 8.39
CA LEU A 197 3.27 -6.93 7.88
C LEU A 197 4.44 -6.42 8.74
N PRO A 198 5.34 -7.31 9.20
CA PRO A 198 6.55 -6.94 9.91
C PRO A 198 7.39 -5.91 9.11
N PRO A 199 8.14 -5.01 9.79
CA PRO A 199 8.88 -3.95 9.12
C PRO A 199 9.87 -4.45 8.05
N HIS A 200 10.53 -5.58 8.30
CA HIS A 200 11.51 -6.15 7.36
C HIS A 200 10.83 -6.69 6.08
N ILE A 201 9.64 -7.30 6.18
CA ILE A 201 8.86 -7.73 5.02
C ILE A 201 8.36 -6.52 4.23
N ARG A 202 7.90 -5.47 4.92
CA ARG A 202 7.47 -4.22 4.27
C ARG A 202 8.62 -3.53 3.54
N ALA A 203 9.81 -3.51 4.14
CA ALA A 203 11.00 -2.96 3.51
C ALA A 203 11.33 -3.72 2.22
N GLU A 204 11.23 -5.05 2.23
CA GLU A 204 11.48 -5.89 1.06
C GLU A 204 10.45 -5.66 -0.06
N VAL A 205 9.15 -5.56 0.28
CA VAL A 205 8.11 -5.18 -0.69
C VAL A 205 8.40 -3.81 -1.31
N ASN A 206 8.84 -2.84 -0.51
CA ASN A 206 9.19 -1.51 -1.01
C ASN A 206 10.44 -1.54 -1.90
N ARG A 207 11.47 -2.30 -1.54
CA ARG A 207 12.66 -2.51 -2.38
C ARG A 207 12.25 -3.04 -3.76
N LEU A 208 11.48 -4.12 -3.78
CA LEU A 208 10.98 -4.75 -5.01
C LEU A 208 10.16 -3.79 -5.88
N LYS A 209 9.35 -2.94 -5.24
CA LYS A 209 8.54 -1.93 -5.92
C LYS A 209 9.38 -0.86 -6.62
N TRP A 210 10.47 -0.40 -6.01
CA TRP A 210 11.32 0.67 -6.54
C TRP A 210 12.40 0.19 -7.50
N GLU A 211 12.77 -1.09 -7.47
CA GLU A 211 13.65 -1.71 -8.46
C GLU A 211 13.00 -1.92 -9.82
N LEU A 212 11.68 -1.79 -9.92
CA LEU A 212 10.99 -1.86 -11.21
C LEU A 212 11.21 -0.54 -11.97
N PRO A 213 11.51 -0.62 -13.28
CA PRO A 213 11.60 0.59 -14.09
C PRO A 213 10.27 1.36 -14.03
N PRO A 214 10.30 2.68 -14.25
CA PRO A 214 9.07 3.48 -14.33
C PRO A 214 8.09 2.81 -15.30
N PRO A 215 6.81 2.70 -14.93
CA PRO A 215 5.86 1.98 -15.76
C PRO A 215 5.67 2.72 -17.09
N VAL A 216 5.94 2.02 -18.19
CA VAL A 216 5.85 2.58 -19.54
C VAL A 216 4.40 2.50 -20.01
N VAL A 217 3.84 3.62 -20.48
CA VAL A 217 2.54 3.60 -21.16
C VAL A 217 2.78 3.33 -22.64
N THR A 218 2.47 2.12 -23.10
CA THR A 218 2.41 1.84 -24.54
C THR A 218 1.09 2.39 -25.07
N TYR A 219 1.10 3.60 -25.63
CA TYR A 219 -0.03 4.12 -26.39
C TYR A 219 -0.08 3.41 -27.74
N GLY A 220 -0.94 2.41 -27.89
CA GLY A 220 -1.10 1.67 -29.14
C GLY A 220 -1.66 0.27 -28.86
N GLY A 221 -2.79 -0.05 -29.50
CA GLY A 221 -3.54 -1.28 -29.25
C GLY A 221 -2.78 -2.58 -29.52
N ALA A 222 -3.36 -3.64 -28.94
CA ALA A 222 -3.05 -5.06 -29.08
C ALA A 222 -1.82 -5.59 -28.31
N GLY A 223 -2.11 -6.39 -27.27
CA GLY A 223 -1.19 -7.44 -26.81
C GLY A 223 -0.62 -7.27 -25.39
N PRO A 224 -0.31 -8.38 -24.69
CA PRO A 224 0.11 -8.36 -23.30
C PRO A 224 1.48 -7.70 -23.14
N SER A 225 1.63 -6.97 -22.02
CA SER A 225 2.88 -6.44 -21.48
C SER A 225 4.06 -7.37 -21.79
N LEU A 226 4.98 -6.88 -22.63
CA LEU A 226 6.27 -7.51 -22.84
C LEU A 226 7.07 -7.42 -21.53
N LEU A 227 7.29 -8.58 -20.92
CA LEU A 227 8.35 -8.81 -19.96
C LEU A 227 9.67 -8.87 -20.75
N LEU A 228 10.65 -8.07 -20.33
CA LEU A 228 12.07 -8.40 -20.49
C LEU A 228 12.52 -9.13 -19.23
#